data_AF-A0A9W9ZDL4-F1
#
_entry.id   AF-A0A9W9ZDL4-F1
#
_cell.length_a   1.000
_cell.length_b   1.000
_cell.length_c   1.000
_cell.angle_alpha   90.00
_cell.angle_beta   90.00
_cell.angle_gamma   90.00
#
_symmetry.space_group_name_H-M   'P 1'
#
loop_
_entity.id
_entity.type
_entity.pdbx_description
1 polymer ?
#
loop_
_entity_poly.entity_id
_entity_poly.type
_entity_poly.pdbx_seq_one_letter_code
_entity_poly.pdbx_strand_id
1 'polypeptide(L)'
;MRWKMINNVPVCFGARDDTYGTFNIRERGLIYTFKLVHKNGSVSCNTYTIPPSHWGCDRSTYGNEKLLTVITYPNKTALPLADYLRDERGCGKIYYSYEIAGIGVNSTELVFNNLSTPLAVSNGQEFQIWNGQDLTDCSENNNGGQTCVDVYALYC
;
A
#
# COMPACT_ATOMS: atom_id res chain seq x y z
N MET A 1 -9.01 -5.45 21.29
CA MET A 1 -8.53 -5.34 19.90
C MET A 1 -9.03 -6.50 19.06
N ARG A 2 -9.56 -6.22 17.86
CA ARG A 2 -10.10 -7.24 16.95
C ARG A 2 -9.90 -6.84 15.49
N TRP A 3 -9.42 -7.77 14.67
CA TRP A 3 -9.39 -7.62 13.22
C TRP A 3 -10.82 -7.65 12.65
N LYS A 4 -11.15 -6.64 11.85
CA LYS A 4 -12.40 -6.57 11.10
C LYS A 4 -12.10 -6.34 9.64
N MET A 5 -12.72 -7.15 8.78
CA MET A 5 -12.69 -6.94 7.34
C MET A 5 -13.52 -5.71 6.97
N ILE A 6 -12.98 -4.84 6.12
CA ILE A 6 -13.55 -3.54 5.77
C ILE A 6 -14.25 -3.56 4.41
N ASN A 7 -13.77 -4.34 3.46
CA ASN A 7 -14.33 -4.47 2.12
C ASN A 7 -15.25 -5.69 2.01
N ASN A 8 -16.21 -5.66 1.06
CA ASN A 8 -17.05 -6.82 0.69
C ASN A 8 -16.61 -7.41 -0.65
N VAL A 9 -16.02 -6.57 -1.49
CA VAL A 9 -15.44 -6.88 -2.78
C VAL A 9 -13.95 -6.53 -2.68
N PRO A 10 -13.03 -7.33 -3.22
CA PRO A 10 -11.61 -7.02 -3.19
C PRO A 10 -11.31 -5.62 -3.73
N VAL A 11 -10.41 -4.91 -3.06
CA VAL A 11 -9.94 -3.58 -3.46
C VAL A 11 -8.76 -3.78 -4.37
N CYS A 12 -8.85 -3.29 -5.61
CA CYS A 12 -7.79 -3.44 -6.60
C CYS A 12 -7.06 -2.12 -6.83
N PHE A 13 -5.73 -2.18 -6.93
CA PHE A 13 -4.88 -1.02 -7.24
C PHE A 13 -3.78 -1.42 -8.23
N GLY A 14 -3.43 -0.47 -9.10
CA GLY A 14 -2.39 -0.58 -10.11
C GLY A 14 -1.08 0.03 -9.64
N ALA A 15 -0.14 0.12 -10.58
CA ALA A 15 1.18 0.68 -10.34
C ALA A 15 1.49 1.93 -11.18
N ARG A 16 0.49 2.49 -11.86
CA ARG A 16 0.59 3.72 -12.64
C ARG A 16 -0.76 4.37 -12.98
N ASP A 17 -0.72 5.58 -13.52
CA ASP A 17 -1.85 6.32 -14.11
C ASP A 17 -2.97 6.67 -13.10
N ASP A 18 -2.62 6.99 -11.85
CA ASP A 18 -3.57 7.25 -10.77
C ASP A 18 -4.53 6.06 -10.52
N THR A 19 -4.03 4.82 -10.65
CA THR A 19 -4.87 3.60 -10.51
C THR A 19 -4.91 3.13 -9.06
N TYR A 20 -5.41 3.97 -8.15
CA TYR A 20 -5.59 3.61 -6.74
C TYR A 20 -6.85 2.78 -6.49
N GLY A 21 -6.81 1.98 -5.43
CA GLY A 21 -7.98 1.26 -4.92
C GLY A 21 -8.61 2.03 -3.75
N THR A 22 -9.93 2.08 -3.65
CA THR A 22 -10.63 2.78 -2.55
C THR A 22 -11.31 1.81 -1.59
N PHE A 23 -11.36 2.18 -0.31
CA PHE A 23 -12.20 1.50 0.67
C PHE A 23 -12.78 2.48 1.69
N ASN A 24 -13.96 2.15 2.20
CA ASN A 24 -14.69 2.98 3.16
C ASN A 24 -14.82 2.28 4.51
N ILE A 25 -14.50 2.99 5.57
CA ILE A 25 -14.75 2.55 6.94
C ILE A 25 -16.26 2.34 7.15
N ARG A 26 -16.63 1.28 7.88
CA ARG A 26 -18.04 0.89 8.09
C ARG A 26 -18.59 1.25 9.46
N GLU A 27 -17.72 1.58 10.40
CA GLU A 27 -18.10 1.85 11.77
C GLU A 27 -17.17 2.89 12.36
N ARG A 28 -17.72 3.72 13.25
CA ARG A 28 -16.92 4.65 14.02
C ARG A 28 -16.04 3.88 15.01
N GLY A 29 -14.79 4.30 15.18
CA GLY A 29 -13.92 3.67 16.16
C GLY A 29 -12.50 4.23 16.16
N LEU A 30 -11.63 3.51 16.84
CA LEU A 30 -10.19 3.76 16.90
C LEU A 30 -9.47 2.56 16.26
N ILE A 31 -8.62 2.83 15.27
CA ILE A 31 -7.85 1.81 14.54
C ILE A 31 -6.37 1.92 14.90
N TYR A 32 -5.73 0.80 15.24
CA TYR A 32 -4.28 0.73 15.49
C TYR A 32 -3.46 0.56 14.22
N THR A 33 -3.92 -0.26 13.28
CA THR A 33 -3.21 -0.56 12.03
C THR A 33 -4.16 -1.21 11.03
N PHE A 34 -3.65 -1.41 9.82
CA PHE A 34 -4.31 -2.15 8.75
C PHE A 34 -3.50 -3.39 8.37
N LYS A 35 -4.19 -4.35 7.76
CA LYS A 35 -3.61 -5.51 7.09
C LYS A 35 -4.25 -5.68 5.73
N LEU A 36 -3.44 -5.92 4.71
CA LEU A 36 -3.91 -6.32 3.39
C LEU A 36 -3.66 -7.81 3.20
N VAL A 37 -4.66 -8.52 2.67
CA VAL A 37 -4.56 -9.94 2.33
C VAL A 37 -4.68 -10.05 0.82
N HIS A 38 -3.64 -10.56 0.17
CA HIS A 38 -3.63 -10.73 -1.29
C HIS A 38 -4.69 -11.72 -1.74
N LYS A 39 -5.38 -11.39 -2.84
CA LYS A 39 -6.40 -12.25 -3.46
C LYS A 39 -5.95 -12.77 -4.80
N ASN A 40 -5.57 -11.87 -5.69
CA ASN A 40 -5.12 -12.18 -7.04
C ASN A 40 -4.41 -10.96 -7.65
N GLY A 41 -3.86 -11.18 -8.85
CA GLY A 41 -3.15 -10.15 -9.58
C GLY A 41 -1.77 -9.86 -8.99
N SER A 42 -1.09 -8.91 -9.60
CA SER A 42 0.27 -8.53 -9.25
C SER A 42 0.60 -7.19 -9.92
N VAL A 43 1.48 -6.44 -9.30
CA VAL A 43 2.03 -5.18 -9.81
C VAL A 43 3.49 -5.35 -10.18
N SER A 44 3.96 -4.61 -11.18
CA SER A 44 5.37 -4.55 -11.57
C SER A 44 5.85 -3.11 -11.60
N CYS A 45 7.03 -2.88 -11.03
CA CYS A 45 7.78 -1.62 -11.10
C CYS A 45 8.64 -1.49 -12.36
N ASN A 46 8.71 -2.55 -13.18
CA ASN A 46 9.37 -2.56 -14.47
C ASN A 46 8.97 -3.83 -15.21
N THR A 47 8.01 -3.71 -16.13
CA THR A 47 7.44 -4.85 -16.86
C THR A 47 8.43 -5.58 -17.77
N TYR A 48 9.60 -4.99 -18.05
CA TYR A 48 10.59 -5.56 -18.97
C TYR A 48 11.58 -6.50 -18.28
N THR A 49 11.96 -6.20 -17.04
CA THR A 49 13.11 -6.86 -16.41
C THR A 49 12.87 -7.35 -14.98
N ILE A 50 11.82 -6.86 -14.31
CA ILE A 50 11.57 -7.19 -12.90
C ILE A 50 10.29 -8.03 -12.80
N PRO A 51 10.36 -9.23 -12.18
CA PRO A 51 9.17 -10.03 -11.92
C PRO A 51 8.10 -9.23 -11.16
N PRO A 52 6.82 -9.39 -11.50
CA PRO A 52 5.75 -8.75 -10.77
C PRO A 52 5.64 -9.33 -9.36
N SER A 53 5.10 -8.54 -8.43
CA SER A 53 4.92 -8.92 -7.04
C SER A 53 3.56 -8.48 -6.50
N HIS A 54 3.24 -8.84 -5.25
CA HIS A 54 2.00 -8.42 -4.62
C HIS A 54 2.08 -6.98 -4.12
N TRP A 55 3.23 -6.58 -3.56
CA TRP A 55 3.32 -5.39 -2.70
C TRP A 55 4.35 -4.34 -3.12
N GLY A 56 5.26 -4.65 -4.04
CA GLY A 56 6.38 -3.77 -4.30
C GLY A 56 7.28 -4.18 -5.45
N CYS A 57 8.58 -4.07 -5.24
CA CYS A 57 9.59 -4.18 -6.29
C CYS A 57 10.85 -4.86 -5.74
N ASP A 58 11.25 -5.96 -6.36
CA ASP A 58 12.54 -6.61 -6.08
C ASP A 58 13.58 -6.13 -7.09
N ARG A 59 14.13 -4.93 -6.85
CA ARG A 59 15.13 -4.31 -7.71
C ARG A 59 16.26 -3.73 -6.88
N SER A 60 17.46 -4.28 -7.06
CA SER A 60 18.65 -3.90 -6.29
C SER A 60 18.96 -2.40 -6.24
N THR A 61 18.61 -1.64 -7.27
CA THR A 61 18.78 -0.17 -7.28
C THR A 61 17.96 0.54 -6.20
N TYR A 62 16.86 -0.05 -5.73
CA TYR A 62 15.99 0.46 -4.67
C TYR A 62 16.29 -0.18 -3.29
N GLY A 63 17.18 -1.17 -3.25
CA GLY A 63 17.21 -2.19 -2.20
C GLY A 63 16.32 -3.35 -2.62
N ASN A 64 16.79 -4.58 -2.43
CA ASN A 64 16.01 -5.77 -2.79
C ASN A 64 14.74 -5.85 -1.95
N GLU A 65 13.69 -6.46 -2.49
CA GLU A 65 12.41 -6.71 -1.82
C GLU A 65 11.73 -5.48 -1.16
N LYS A 66 11.86 -4.27 -1.74
CA LYS A 66 11.18 -3.09 -1.20
C LYS A 66 9.67 -3.16 -1.38
N LEU A 67 8.95 -2.90 -0.29
CA LEU A 67 7.51 -2.71 -0.30
C LEU A 67 7.20 -1.28 -0.78
N LEU A 68 6.19 -1.16 -1.65
CA LEU A 68 5.74 0.11 -2.23
C LEU A 68 4.24 0.33 -2.02
N THR A 69 3.56 -0.48 -1.21
CA THR A 69 2.11 -0.35 -1.01
C THR A 69 1.81 0.66 0.11
N VAL A 70 1.00 1.68 -0.17
CA VAL A 70 0.74 2.78 0.76
C VAL A 70 -0.75 2.96 0.95
N ILE A 71 -1.19 3.20 2.20
CA ILE A 71 -2.56 3.63 2.48
C ILE A 71 -2.56 5.14 2.73
N THR A 72 -3.45 5.86 2.03
CA THR A 72 -3.56 7.32 2.11
C THR A 72 -4.99 7.77 2.42
N TYR A 73 -5.11 9.03 2.84
CA TYR A 73 -6.35 9.79 2.70
C TYR A 73 -6.61 10.16 1.21
N PRO A 74 -7.82 10.61 0.86
CA PRO A 74 -8.14 11.04 -0.52
C PRO A 74 -7.29 12.20 -1.04
N ASN A 75 -6.73 13.02 -0.15
CA ASN A 75 -5.81 14.11 -0.50
C ASN A 75 -4.35 13.64 -0.71
N LYS A 76 -4.14 12.34 -0.99
CA LYS A 76 -2.83 11.69 -1.17
C LYS A 76 -1.89 11.74 0.06
N THR A 77 -2.38 12.10 1.25
CA THR A 77 -1.57 12.08 2.48
C THR A 77 -1.44 10.65 3.00
N ALA A 78 -0.20 10.12 3.06
CA ALA A 78 0.07 8.76 3.57
C ALA A 78 -0.18 8.63 5.08
N LEU A 79 -0.81 7.52 5.48
CA LEU A 79 -0.89 7.13 6.88
C LEU A 79 0.47 6.62 7.37
N PRO A 80 0.93 6.97 8.58
CA PRO A 80 2.26 6.59 9.10
C PRO A 80 2.28 5.14 9.59
N LEU A 81 2.03 4.22 8.65
CA LEU A 81 1.88 2.77 8.83
C LEU A 81 3.17 1.99 8.55
N ALA A 82 4.22 2.68 8.12
CA ALA A 82 5.56 2.15 7.92
C ALA A 82 6.57 3.29 8.01
N ASP A 83 7.84 2.93 8.17
CA ASP A 83 8.96 3.86 8.09
C ASP A 83 9.29 4.15 6.63
N TYR A 84 8.42 4.93 5.97
CA TYR A 84 8.58 5.24 4.57
C TYR A 84 9.88 6.00 4.32
N LEU A 85 10.78 5.33 3.61
CA LEU A 85 11.92 5.95 2.99
C LEU A 85 11.40 6.83 1.87
N ARG A 86 11.77 8.09 1.99
CA ARG A 86 11.55 9.10 0.98
C ARG A 86 12.81 9.16 0.12
N ASP A 87 12.92 8.24 -0.85
CA ASP A 87 14.09 8.20 -1.75
C ASP A 87 13.96 9.31 -2.80
N GLU A 88 14.97 10.18 -2.91
CA GLU A 88 15.00 11.31 -3.85
C GLU A 88 15.61 10.94 -5.22
N ARG A 89 16.03 9.69 -5.41
CA ARG A 89 16.71 9.27 -6.63
C ARG A 89 15.77 9.21 -7.84
N GLY A 90 15.96 10.15 -8.77
CA GLY A 90 15.59 10.01 -10.19
C GLY A 90 14.66 11.09 -10.73
N CYS A 91 13.65 11.51 -9.97
CA CYS A 91 12.61 12.43 -10.47
C CYS A 91 12.50 13.75 -9.65
N GLY A 92 13.36 13.96 -8.65
CA GLY A 92 13.28 15.11 -7.73
C GLY A 92 12.05 15.10 -6.82
N LYS A 93 11.25 14.04 -6.86
CA LYS A 93 10.15 13.75 -5.95
C LYS A 93 10.50 12.52 -5.11
N ILE A 94 10.04 12.57 -3.88
CA ILE A 94 10.01 11.47 -2.94
C ILE A 94 9.00 10.44 -3.46
N TYR A 95 9.37 9.16 -3.57
CA TYR A 95 8.38 8.06 -3.65
C TYR A 95 8.46 7.19 -2.40
N TYR A 96 7.33 6.55 -2.06
CA TYR A 96 7.19 5.80 -0.81
C TYR A 96 7.73 4.37 -0.98
N SER A 97 8.79 4.04 -0.25
CA SER A 97 9.32 2.68 -0.15
C SER A 97 9.68 2.33 1.29
N TYR A 98 9.59 1.07 1.68
CA TYR A 98 9.86 0.65 3.06
C TYR A 98 10.13 -0.86 3.15
N GLU A 99 10.47 -1.31 4.34
CA GLU A 99 10.60 -2.72 4.71
C GLU A 99 9.82 -2.96 6.00
N ILE A 100 9.28 -4.18 6.16
CA ILE A 100 8.74 -4.67 7.44
C ILE A 100 9.37 -6.03 7.68
N ALA A 101 9.96 -6.22 8.86
CA ALA A 101 10.68 -7.46 9.18
C ALA A 101 9.79 -8.70 8.97
N GLY A 102 10.26 -9.63 8.15
CA GLY A 102 9.54 -10.88 7.83
C GLY A 102 8.46 -10.75 6.76
N ILE A 103 8.29 -9.58 6.13
CA ILE A 103 7.35 -9.37 5.03
C ILE A 103 8.13 -9.08 3.74
N GLY A 104 8.06 -10.00 2.78
CA GLY A 104 8.61 -9.82 1.44
C GLY A 104 7.55 -9.35 0.44
N VAL A 105 7.99 -8.99 -0.77
CA VAL A 105 7.12 -8.44 -1.83
C VAL A 105 6.04 -9.40 -2.33
N ASN A 106 6.19 -10.70 -2.05
CA ASN A 106 5.25 -11.77 -2.43
C ASN A 106 4.56 -12.42 -1.22
N SER A 107 4.69 -11.86 -0.01
CA SER A 107 3.94 -12.37 1.15
C SER A 107 2.43 -12.39 0.86
N THR A 108 1.69 -13.35 1.43
CA THR A 108 0.23 -13.42 1.27
C THR A 108 -0.50 -12.34 2.06
N GLU A 109 0.13 -11.83 3.12
CA GLU A 109 -0.38 -10.75 3.95
C GLU A 109 0.66 -9.64 4.09
N LEU A 110 0.20 -8.41 4.06
CA LEU A 110 0.97 -7.21 4.41
C LEU A 110 0.34 -6.59 5.66
N VAL A 111 0.94 -6.84 6.81
CA VAL A 111 0.56 -6.23 8.09
C VAL A 111 1.41 -4.99 8.30
N PHE A 112 0.77 -3.83 8.41
CA PHE A 112 1.47 -2.58 8.66
C PHE A 112 1.85 -2.39 10.13
N ASN A 113 2.81 -1.50 10.39
CA ASN A 113 3.20 -1.13 11.75
C ASN A 113 2.02 -0.47 12.48
N ASN A 114 2.00 -0.61 13.80
CA ASN A 114 1.01 0.06 14.63
C ASN A 114 1.24 1.57 14.63
N LEU A 115 0.15 2.33 14.53
CA LEU A 115 0.15 3.77 14.74
C LEU A 115 0.46 4.06 16.21
N SER A 116 1.37 5.00 16.45
CA SER A 116 1.70 5.48 17.80
C SER A 116 0.49 6.08 18.52
N THR A 117 -0.42 6.68 17.75
CA THR A 117 -1.72 7.18 18.21
C THR A 117 -2.83 6.52 17.39
N PRO A 118 -3.81 5.84 18.00
CA PRO A 118 -4.91 5.23 17.26
C PRO A 118 -5.64 6.22 16.36
N LEU A 119 -5.93 5.80 15.14
CA LEU A 119 -6.65 6.61 14.17
C LEU A 119 -8.14 6.63 14.49
N ALA A 120 -8.67 7.80 14.83
CA ALA A 120 -10.10 8.00 14.96
C ALA A 120 -10.77 8.03 13.59
N VAL A 121 -11.72 7.12 13.38
CA VAL A 121 -12.45 6.99 12.12
C VAL A 121 -13.94 7.11 12.30
N SER A 122 -14.62 7.55 11.24
CA SER A 122 -16.09 7.59 11.16
C SER A 122 -16.61 6.64 10.08
N ASN A 123 -17.88 6.23 10.20
CA ASN A 123 -18.55 5.48 9.15
C ASN A 123 -18.57 6.30 7.84
N GLY A 124 -18.25 5.65 6.72
CA GLY A 124 -18.13 6.27 5.41
C GLY A 124 -16.82 7.00 5.14
N GLN A 125 -15.88 7.01 6.08
CA GLN A 125 -14.57 7.63 5.85
C GLN A 125 -13.76 6.83 4.83
N GLU A 126 -13.37 7.48 3.74
CA GLU A 126 -12.61 6.89 2.64
C GLU A 126 -11.10 6.88 2.91
N PHE A 127 -10.47 5.79 2.50
CA PHE A 127 -9.02 5.67 2.34
C PHE A 127 -8.70 5.05 0.98
N GLN A 128 -7.46 5.22 0.56
CA GLN A 128 -6.98 4.76 -0.74
C GLN A 128 -5.74 3.87 -0.57
N ILE A 129 -5.58 2.87 -1.43
CA ILE A 129 -4.42 1.99 -1.52
C ILE A 129 -3.70 2.31 -2.82
N TRP A 130 -2.41 2.61 -2.70
CA TRP A 130 -1.58 3.08 -3.78
C TRP A 130 -0.32 2.23 -3.92
N ASN A 131 0.20 2.14 -5.14
CA ASN A 131 1.63 1.94 -5.33
C ASN A 131 2.36 3.26 -5.08
N GLY A 132 3.50 3.23 -4.39
CA GLY A 132 4.23 4.41 -3.95
C GLY A 132 4.85 5.23 -5.08
N GLN A 133 5.10 4.62 -6.25
CA GLN A 133 5.56 5.29 -7.46
C GLN A 133 4.41 6.01 -8.20
N ASP A 134 3.24 5.35 -8.27
CA ASP A 134 1.99 5.90 -8.82
C ASP A 134 1.51 7.08 -7.97
N LEU A 135 1.51 6.94 -6.64
CA LEU A 135 1.10 7.98 -5.69
C LEU A 135 1.82 9.31 -5.89
N THR A 136 3.06 9.29 -6.38
CA THR A 136 3.91 10.48 -6.52
C THR A 136 4.24 10.84 -7.96
N ASP A 137 3.64 10.13 -8.92
CA ASP A 137 3.89 10.22 -10.35
C ASP A 137 5.40 10.14 -10.68
N CYS A 138 6.10 9.22 -10.02
CA CYS A 138 7.56 9.11 -10.10
C CYS A 138 8.00 7.70 -10.49
N SER A 139 8.76 7.61 -11.59
CA SER A 139 9.34 6.35 -12.08
C SER A 139 8.28 5.27 -12.37
N GLU A 140 7.09 5.67 -12.83
CA GLU A 140 5.96 4.74 -13.11
C GLU A 140 5.76 4.41 -14.60
N ASN A 141 6.49 5.06 -15.52
CA ASN A 141 6.26 4.95 -16.96
C ASN A 141 6.32 3.52 -17.52
N ASN A 142 7.12 2.65 -16.89
CA ASN A 142 7.28 1.25 -17.25
C ASN A 142 6.70 0.30 -16.19
N ASN A 143 5.86 0.82 -15.31
CA ASN A 143 5.10 0.02 -14.37
C ASN A 143 3.90 -0.63 -15.04
N GLY A 144 3.33 -1.63 -14.38
CA GLY A 144 2.12 -2.25 -14.89
C GLY A 144 1.49 -3.24 -13.91
N GLY A 145 0.43 -3.87 -14.38
CA GLY A 145 -0.35 -4.82 -13.59
C GLY A 145 -1.30 -4.14 -12.60
N GLN A 146 -2.05 -4.99 -11.92
CA GLN A 146 -3.03 -4.63 -10.91
C GLN A 146 -3.08 -5.79 -9.92
N THR A 147 -3.15 -5.46 -8.63
CA THR A 147 -3.26 -6.42 -7.53
C THR A 147 -4.53 -6.13 -6.74
N CYS A 148 -5.21 -7.17 -6.28
CA CYS A 148 -6.48 -7.07 -5.54
C CYS A 148 -6.36 -7.68 -4.16
N VAL A 149 -6.94 -6.99 -3.16
CA VAL A 149 -6.77 -7.33 -1.74
C VAL A 149 -8.07 -7.30 -0.95
N ASP A 150 -8.11 -8.09 0.12
CA ASP A 150 -9.00 -7.84 1.25
C ASP A 150 -8.31 -6.93 2.27
N VAL A 151 -9.04 -5.94 2.76
CA VAL A 151 -8.58 -4.94 3.71
C VAL A 151 -9.14 -5.26 5.10
N TYR A 152 -8.25 -5.36 6.07
CA TYR A 152 -8.59 -5.52 7.48
C TYR A 152 -8.08 -4.34 8.29
N ALA A 153 -8.83 -3.92 9.29
CA ALA A 153 -8.38 -2.97 10.29
C ALA A 153 -8.39 -3.60 11.68
N LEU A 154 -7.40 -3.27 12.50
CA LEU A 154 -7.34 -3.66 13.91
C LEU A 154 -8.00 -2.58 14.75
N TYR A 155 -9.26 -2.79 15.12
CA TYR A 155 -9.97 -1.89 16.03
C TYR A 155 -9.55 -2.13 17.47
N CYS A 156 -9.54 -1.05 18.27
CA CYS A 156 -9.41 -1.10 19.74
C CYS A 156 -10.48 -2.01 20.36
#